data_AF-A0A914XU39-F1
#
_entry.id   AF-A0A914XU39-F1
#
_cell.length_a   1.000
_cell.length_b   1.000
_cell.length_c   1.000
_cell.angle_alpha   90.00
_cell.angle_beta   90.00
_cell.angle_gamma   90.00
#
_symmetry.space_group_name_H-M   'P 1'
#
loop_
_entity.id
_entity.type
_entity.pdbx_description
1 polymer ?
#
loop_
_entity_poly.entity_id
_entity_poly.type
_entity_poly.pdbx_seq_one_letter_code
_entity_poly.pdbx_strand_id
1 'polypeptide(L)'
;MECCIRMRILGNSESCPQCRSPITLLYFVSAPESWDDFTIPTGDITHDDSAKYNIRFTTDYTVKCYDSYLAHSCHICAQNGDKIEFKTFGALRHHTSQMHQRTFCSICIEHLNVLSKDRQAYLKNELDNHMRGTSNEVSGQKGHPPWYFYFNIFLT
;
A
#
# COMPACT_ATOMS: atom_id res chain seq x y z
N MET A 1 6.37 -7.30 -8.39
CA MET A 1 6.81 -6.23 -7.47
C MET A 1 5.75 -5.93 -6.40
N GLU A 2 4.51 -5.60 -6.78
CA GLU A 2 3.43 -5.21 -5.84
C GLU A 2 3.24 -6.17 -4.63
N CYS A 3 3.17 -7.49 -4.85
CA CYS A 3 3.02 -8.46 -3.76
C CYS A 3 4.17 -8.41 -2.75
N CYS A 4 5.41 -8.25 -3.23
CA CYS A 4 6.58 -8.13 -2.36
C CYS A 4 6.52 -6.84 -1.53
N ILE A 5 6.04 -5.73 -2.13
CA ILE A 5 5.85 -4.47 -1.40
C ILE A 5 4.79 -4.64 -0.30
N ARG A 6 3.63 -5.21 -0.62
CA ARG A 6 2.59 -5.45 0.37
C ARG A 6 3.08 -6.34 1.52
N MET A 7 3.85 -7.38 1.22
CA MET A 7 4.37 -8.31 2.23
C MET A 7 5.49 -7.70 3.08
N ARG A 8 6.56 -7.19 2.44
CA ARG A 8 7.78 -6.76 3.12
C ARG A 8 7.66 -5.35 3.70
N ILE A 9 7.11 -4.41 2.93
CA ILE A 9 7.15 -2.98 3.25
C ILE A 9 5.95 -2.60 4.11
N LEU A 10 4.75 -3.01 3.70
CA LEU A 10 3.51 -2.71 4.43
C LEU A 10 3.24 -3.75 5.54
N GLY A 11 3.42 -5.03 5.24
CA GLY A 11 3.13 -6.13 6.15
C GLY A 11 4.25 -6.49 7.13
N ASN A 12 5.44 -5.92 6.95
CA ASN A 12 6.65 -6.22 7.74
C ASN A 12 6.93 -7.73 7.88
N SER A 13 6.62 -8.52 6.85
CA SER A 13 6.78 -9.97 6.86
C SER A 13 8.05 -10.39 6.13
N GLU A 14 8.88 -11.17 6.82
CA GLU A 14 10.12 -11.72 6.28
C GLU A 14 10.01 -13.18 5.85
N SER A 15 8.80 -13.75 5.88
CA SER A 15 8.56 -15.14 5.50
C SER A 15 7.99 -15.26 4.09
N CYS A 16 8.43 -16.25 3.32
CA CYS A 16 7.83 -16.58 2.04
C CYS A 16 6.36 -16.99 2.22
N PRO A 17 5.40 -16.41 1.49
CA PRO A 17 3.98 -16.73 1.65
C PRO A 17 3.65 -18.15 1.17
N GLN A 18 4.48 -18.73 0.30
CA GLN A 18 4.27 -20.07 -0.25
C GLN A 18 4.86 -21.16 0.66
N CYS A 19 6.13 -21.04 1.03
CA CYS A 19 6.85 -22.10 1.75
C CYS A 19 7.20 -21.74 3.20
N ARG A 20 6.84 -20.54 3.68
CA ARG A 20 7.12 -20.02 5.04
C ARG A 20 8.60 -19.95 5.43
N SER A 21 9.52 -20.18 4.48
CA SER A 21 10.94 -20.03 4.72
C SER A 21 11.32 -18.56 4.94
N PRO A 22 12.32 -18.25 5.79
CA PRO A 22 12.79 -16.89 5.99
C PRO A 22 13.44 -16.35 4.71
N ILE A 23 13.11 -15.12 4.37
CA ILE A 23 13.68 -14.36 3.26
C ILE A 23 14.52 -13.25 3.90
N THR A 24 15.84 -13.41 3.88
CA THR A 24 16.77 -12.45 4.49
C THR A 24 17.01 -11.22 3.62
N LEU A 25 16.89 -11.35 2.30
CA LEU A 25 17.16 -10.28 1.35
C LEU A 25 16.25 -10.42 0.12
N LEU A 26 15.66 -9.32 -0.34
CA LEU A 26 14.85 -9.27 -1.55
C LEU A 26 15.52 -8.41 -2.63
N TYR A 27 15.60 -8.93 -3.85
CA TYR A 27 16.08 -8.19 -5.01
C TYR A 27 14.92 -7.79 -5.92
N PHE A 28 14.83 -6.51 -6.23
CA PHE A 28 13.98 -5.98 -7.29
C PHE A 28 14.79 -5.85 -8.57
N VAL A 29 14.53 -6.77 -9.49
CA VAL A 29 15.19 -6.90 -10.78
C VAL A 29 14.23 -6.60 -11.92
N SER A 30 14.77 -6.12 -13.04
CA SER A 30 14.04 -6.08 -14.30
C SER A 30 13.88 -7.51 -14.81
N ALA A 31 12.70 -7.83 -15.36
CA ALA A 31 12.46 -9.17 -15.90
C ALA A 31 13.44 -9.44 -17.05
N PRO A 32 14.24 -10.52 -16.97
CA PRO A 32 15.11 -10.92 -18.06
C PRO A 32 14.29 -11.55 -19.20
N GLU A 33 14.90 -11.70 -20.38
CA GLU A 33 14.27 -12.42 -21.51
C GLU A 33 14.11 -13.92 -21.22
N SER A 34 15.07 -14.52 -20.49
CA SER A 34 14.98 -15.88 -19.97
C SER A 34 15.46 -15.93 -18.52
N TRP A 35 14.86 -16.82 -17.73
CA TRP A 35 15.25 -17.10 -16.35
C TRP A 35 16.30 -18.22 -16.23
N ASP A 36 16.56 -18.99 -17.29
CA ASP A 36 17.41 -20.18 -17.24
C ASP A 36 18.85 -19.85 -16.81
N ASP A 37 19.40 -18.76 -17.33
CA ASP A 37 20.75 -18.27 -17.02
C ASP A 37 20.72 -16.95 -16.22
N PHE A 38 19.60 -16.65 -15.55
CA PHE A 38 19.47 -15.40 -14.84
C PHE A 38 20.42 -15.35 -13.63
N THR A 39 21.30 -14.36 -13.65
CA THR A 39 22.14 -14.00 -12.53
C THR A 39 21.74 -12.62 -12.02
N ILE A 40 21.76 -12.45 -10.70
CA ILE A 40 21.46 -11.15 -10.08
C ILE A 40 22.57 -10.18 -10.52
N PRO A 41 22.24 -9.06 -11.18
CA PRO A 41 23.23 -8.06 -11.56
C PRO A 41 24.00 -7.58 -10.33
N THR A 42 25.31 -7.40 -10.47
CA THR A 42 26.20 -6.94 -9.39
C THR A 42 26.07 -5.45 -9.07
N GLY A 43 25.32 -4.69 -9.88
CA GLY A 43 25.02 -3.29 -9.64
C GLY A 43 23.93 -3.14 -8.57
N ASP A 44 24.34 -2.82 -7.34
CA ASP A 44 23.40 -2.45 -6.29
C ASP A 44 23.16 -0.94 -6.30
N ILE A 45 21.91 -0.54 -6.49
CA ILE A 45 21.49 0.86 -6.33
C ILE A 45 21.01 1.06 -4.90
N THR A 46 21.54 2.11 -4.27
CA THR A 46 21.16 2.48 -2.91
C THR A 46 19.83 3.23 -2.92
N HIS A 47 18.92 2.79 -2.06
CA HIS A 47 17.65 3.46 -1.78
C HIS A 47 17.46 3.56 -0.26
N ASP A 48 16.77 4.58 0.23
CA ASP A 48 16.64 4.83 1.68
C ASP A 48 15.96 3.67 2.42
N ASP A 49 15.03 2.98 1.74
CA ASP A 49 14.33 1.80 2.27
C ASP A 49 15.18 0.51 2.26
N SER A 50 16.32 0.49 1.58
CA SER A 50 17.13 -0.73 1.39
C SER A 50 17.57 -1.35 2.70
N ALA A 51 18.11 -0.54 3.61
CA ALA A 51 18.58 -1.01 4.92
C ALA A 51 17.40 -1.37 5.84
N LYS A 52 16.32 -0.59 5.80
CA LYS A 52 15.16 -0.76 6.68
C LYS A 52 14.41 -2.06 6.42
N TYR A 53 14.29 -2.45 5.15
CA TYR A 53 13.46 -3.58 4.73
C TYR A 53 14.25 -4.75 4.14
N ASN A 54 15.58 -4.71 4.22
CA ASN A 54 16.47 -5.70 3.61
C ASN A 54 16.13 -5.94 2.12
N ILE A 55 16.07 -4.85 1.35
CA ILE A 55 15.77 -4.86 -0.09
C ILE A 55 16.92 -4.26 -0.90
N ARG A 56 17.12 -4.75 -2.13
CA ARG A 56 18.09 -4.23 -3.09
C ARG A 56 17.46 -4.02 -4.45
N PHE A 57 17.99 -3.04 -5.18
CA PHE A 57 17.56 -2.67 -6.52
C PHE A 57 18.72 -2.83 -7.49
N THR A 58 18.44 -3.39 -8.66
CA THR A 58 19.51 -3.66 -9.65
C THR A 58 19.57 -2.64 -10.78
N THR A 59 18.53 -1.80 -10.94
CA THR A 59 18.47 -0.77 -12.00
C THR A 59 17.65 0.44 -11.53
N ASP A 60 17.90 1.62 -12.10
CA ASP A 60 17.11 2.82 -11.79
C ASP A 60 15.63 2.65 -12.13
N TYR A 61 15.34 1.77 -13.10
CA TYR A 61 13.98 1.41 -13.46
C TYR A 61 13.26 0.72 -12.30
N THR A 62 13.91 -0.21 -11.61
CA THR A 62 13.27 -0.93 -10.51
C THR A 62 13.03 -0.03 -9.29
N VAL A 63 13.91 0.95 -9.06
CA VAL A 63 13.70 2.02 -8.07
C VAL A 63 12.47 2.86 -8.44
N LYS A 64 12.41 3.39 -9.67
CA LYS A 64 11.26 4.19 -10.13
C LYS A 64 9.93 3.45 -10.04
N CYS A 65 9.92 2.16 -10.39
CA CYS A 65 8.72 1.33 -10.24
C CYS A 65 8.32 1.17 -8.77
N TYR A 66 9.28 0.91 -7.88
CA TYR A 66 9.06 0.78 -6.45
C TYR A 66 8.49 2.07 -5.85
N ASP A 67 9.09 3.22 -6.15
CA ASP A 67 8.61 4.54 -5.72
C ASP A 67 7.19 4.81 -6.24
N SER A 68 6.92 4.46 -7.49
CA SER A 68 5.58 4.62 -8.07
C SER A 68 4.52 3.77 -7.39
N TYR A 69 4.88 2.61 -6.80
CA TYR A 69 3.93 1.82 -6.01
C TYR A 69 3.62 2.46 -4.65
N LEU A 70 4.62 3.09 -4.03
CA LEU A 70 4.51 3.75 -2.72
C LEU A 70 3.98 5.19 -2.81
N ALA A 71 4.01 5.80 -3.98
CA ALA A 71 3.54 7.15 -4.23
C ALA A 71 2.10 7.38 -3.73
N HIS A 72 1.89 8.53 -3.09
CA HIS A 72 0.55 8.97 -2.72
C HIS A 72 -0.09 9.68 -3.90
N SER A 73 -0.91 8.97 -4.69
CA SER A 73 -1.63 9.58 -5.82
C SER A 73 -3.15 9.51 -5.62
N CYS A 74 -3.86 10.47 -6.22
CA CYS A 74 -5.32 10.47 -6.24
C CYS A 74 -5.84 9.63 -7.40
N HIS A 75 -6.50 8.50 -7.13
CA HIS A 75 -7.05 7.64 -8.17
C HIS A 75 -8.20 8.30 -8.95
N ILE A 76 -8.94 9.22 -8.33
CA ILE A 76 -10.05 9.95 -8.96
C ILE A 76 -9.52 10.93 -10.01
N CYS A 77 -8.48 11.70 -9.68
CA CYS A 77 -7.79 12.55 -10.65
C CYS A 77 -7.16 11.71 -11.78
N ALA A 78 -6.51 10.58 -11.43
CA ALA A 78 -5.88 9.71 -12.43
C ALA A 78 -6.89 9.16 -13.45
N GLN A 79 -8.12 8.83 -13.02
CA GLN A 79 -9.22 8.43 -13.91
C GLN A 79 -9.66 9.55 -14.86
N ASN A 80 -9.49 10.81 -14.45
CA ASN A 80 -9.80 11.98 -15.26
C ASN A 80 -8.61 12.45 -16.13
N GLY A 81 -7.49 11.74 -16.12
CA GLY A 81 -6.28 12.08 -16.90
C GLY A 81 -5.25 12.93 -16.14
N ASP A 82 -5.55 13.36 -14.91
CA ASP A 82 -4.66 14.19 -14.10
C ASP A 82 -3.88 13.34 -13.09
N LYS A 83 -2.60 13.04 -13.38
CA LYS A 83 -1.75 12.31 -12.43
C LYS A 83 -1.13 13.27 -11.42
N ILE A 84 -1.77 13.42 -10.26
CA ILE A 84 -1.27 14.25 -9.15
C ILE A 84 -0.68 13.33 -8.07
N GLU A 85 0.60 13.56 -7.76
CA GLU A 85 1.34 12.87 -6.70
C GLU A 85 1.61 13.80 -5.52
N PHE A 86 1.49 13.27 -4.31
CA PHE A 86 1.63 13.99 -3.06
C PHE A 86 2.82 13.44 -2.27
N LYS A 87 3.55 14.32 -1.58
CA LYS A 87 4.68 13.92 -0.73
C LYS A 87 4.27 13.11 0.50
N THR A 88 3.05 13.32 0.99
CA THR A 88 2.55 12.64 2.20
C THR A 88 1.12 12.18 1.99
N PHE A 89 0.73 11.12 2.69
CA PHE A 89 -0.65 10.65 2.71
C PHE A 89 -1.61 11.72 3.25
N GLY A 90 -1.16 12.56 4.20
CA GLY A 90 -1.96 13.67 4.72
C GLY A 90 -2.33 14.70 3.65
N ALA A 91 -1.40 15.02 2.75
CA ALA A 91 -1.66 15.92 1.62
C ALA A 91 -2.64 15.30 0.62
N LEU A 92 -2.49 13.99 0.31
CA LEU A 92 -3.48 13.26 -0.50
C LEU A 92 -4.87 13.30 0.15
N ARG A 93 -4.96 13.02 1.45
CA ARG A 93 -6.24 13.05 2.20
C ARG A 93 -6.89 14.44 2.16
N HIS A 94 -6.11 15.49 2.34
CA HIS A 94 -6.62 16.86 2.25
C HIS A 94 -7.16 17.15 0.85
N HIS A 95 -6.38 16.83 -0.19
CA HIS A 95 -6.80 16.99 -1.58
C HIS A 95 -8.09 16.23 -1.90
N THR A 96 -8.19 14.95 -1.54
CA THR A 96 -9.39 14.14 -1.81
C THR A 96 -10.63 14.71 -1.12
N SER A 97 -10.48 15.24 0.08
CA SER A 97 -11.56 15.90 0.82
C SER A 97 -12.03 17.19 0.15
N GLN A 98 -11.11 18.05 -0.28
CA GLN A 98 -11.44 19.35 -0.87
C GLN A 98 -11.92 19.25 -2.32
N MET A 99 -11.25 18.44 -3.15
CA MET A 99 -11.49 18.38 -4.59
C MET A 99 -12.55 17.34 -4.99
N HIS A 100 -12.73 16.30 -4.19
CA HIS A 100 -13.63 15.19 -4.52
C HIS A 100 -14.75 14.97 -3.49
N GLN A 101 -14.79 15.76 -2.42
CA GLN A 101 -15.76 15.61 -1.31
C GLN A 101 -15.79 14.18 -0.74
N ARG A 102 -14.67 13.46 -0.86
CA ARG A 102 -14.50 12.09 -0.38
C ARG A 102 -13.47 12.04 0.73
N THR A 103 -13.69 11.19 1.73
CA THR A 103 -12.84 11.09 2.91
C THR A 103 -12.46 9.63 3.14
N PHE A 104 -11.24 9.41 3.63
CA PHE A 104 -10.77 8.09 4.05
C PHE A 104 -11.21 7.80 5.50
N CYS A 105 -11.59 6.56 5.78
CA CYS A 105 -11.92 6.13 7.14
C CYS A 105 -10.70 6.21 8.08
N SER A 106 -10.82 6.88 9.23
CA SER A 106 -9.73 7.03 10.19
C SER A 106 -9.21 5.70 10.75
N ILE A 107 -10.12 4.76 11.04
CA ILE A 107 -9.76 3.43 11.54
C ILE A 107 -8.99 2.65 10.46
N CYS A 108 -9.45 2.69 9.20
CA CYS A 108 -8.72 2.05 8.09
C CYS A 108 -7.33 2.66 7.87
N ILE A 109 -7.16 3.98 8.06
CA ILE A 109 -5.86 4.64 7.92
C ILE A 109 -4.86 4.06 8.91
N GLU A 110 -5.29 3.88 10.16
CA GLU A 110 -4.42 3.45 11.24
C GLU A 110 -4.18 1.93 11.25
N HIS A 111 -5.15 1.11 10.83
CA HIS A 111 -5.11 -0.35 11.03
C HIS A 111 -4.90 -1.17 9.74
N LEU A 112 -5.08 -0.57 8.55
CA LEU A 112 -4.87 -1.30 7.29
C LEU A 112 -3.52 -0.98 6.64
N ASN A 113 -2.73 -2.03 6.46
CA ASN A 113 -1.47 -2.04 5.72
C ASN A 113 -1.71 -2.19 4.21
N VAL A 114 -2.29 -1.14 3.60
CA VAL A 114 -2.61 -1.09 2.17
C VAL A 114 -1.91 0.10 1.48
N LEU A 115 -1.62 -0.05 0.19
CA LEU A 115 -1.03 1.01 -0.62
C LEU A 115 -2.00 2.19 -0.73
N SER A 116 -1.46 3.40 -0.84
CA SER A 116 -2.27 4.62 -0.97
C SER A 116 -3.28 4.55 -2.10
N LYS A 117 -2.86 3.99 -3.25
CA LYS A 117 -3.70 3.80 -4.44
C LYS A 117 -4.84 2.79 -4.24
N ASP A 118 -4.70 1.86 -3.30
CA ASP A 118 -5.68 0.81 -3.01
C ASP A 118 -6.69 1.26 -1.94
N ARG A 119 -6.48 2.42 -1.31
CA ARG A 119 -7.37 2.91 -0.25
C ARG A 119 -8.66 3.45 -0.82
N GLN A 120 -9.77 2.95 -0.30
CA GLN A 120 -11.10 3.43 -0.64
C GLN A 120 -11.39 4.81 -0.03
N ALA A 121 -11.90 5.72 -0.85
CA ALA A 121 -12.33 7.06 -0.45
C ALA A 121 -13.86 7.16 -0.51
N TYR A 122 -14.47 7.48 0.62
CA TYR A 122 -15.92 7.39 0.82
C TYR A 122 -16.57 8.76 0.71
N LEU A 123 -17.75 8.83 0.10
CA LEU A 123 -18.70 9.90 0.34
C LEU A 123 -19.20 9.84 1.80
N LYS A 124 -19.79 10.93 2.29
CA LYS A 124 -20.23 11.02 3.69
C LYS A 124 -21.22 9.91 4.09
N ASN A 125 -22.19 9.61 3.23
CA ASN A 125 -23.16 8.53 3.44
C ASN A 125 -22.54 7.13 3.34
N GLU A 126 -21.61 6.93 2.40
CA GLU A 126 -20.85 5.69 2.25
C GLU A 126 -19.99 5.42 3.49
N LEU A 127 -19.37 6.46 4.05
CA LEU A 127 -18.56 6.35 5.25
C LEU A 127 -19.42 5.99 6.48
N ASP A 128 -20.61 6.56 6.63
CA ASP A 128 -21.51 6.21 7.72
C ASP A 128 -21.93 4.73 7.63
N ASN A 129 -22.26 4.25 6.43
CA ASN A 129 -22.57 2.83 6.21
C ASN A 129 -21.36 1.90 6.45
N HIS A 130 -20.17 2.32 6.01
CA HIS A 130 -18.90 1.62 6.26
C HIS A 130 -18.65 1.45 7.76
N MET A 131 -18.84 2.53 8.54
CA MET A 131 -18.65 2.53 10.00
C MET A 131 -19.70 1.69 10.74
N ARG A 132 -20.89 1.53 10.17
CA ARG A 132 -21.95 0.64 10.69
C ARG A 132 -21.75 -0.84 10.30
N GLY A 133 -20.79 -1.13 9.43
CA GLY A 133 -20.58 -2.48 8.88
C GLY A 133 -21.71 -2.95 7.96
N THR A 134 -22.54 -2.03 7.47
CA THR A 134 -23.67 -2.31 6.55
C THR A 134 -23.29 -2.10 5.09
N SER A 135 -22.04 -1.74 4.81
CA SER A 135 -21.51 -1.58 3.47
C SER A 135 -21.28 -2.94 2.79
N ASN A 136 -21.89 -3.13 1.61
CA ASN A 136 -21.63 -4.28 0.73
C ASN A 136 -20.29 -4.14 -0.02
N GLU A 137 -19.19 -3.87 0.69
CA GLU A 137 -17.88 -3.70 0.06
C GLU A 137 -17.37 -5.05 -0.46
N VAL A 138 -17.03 -5.09 -1.76
CA VAL A 138 -16.53 -6.29 -2.48
C VAL A 138 -15.02 -6.48 -2.28
N SER A 139 -14.30 -5.43 -1.90
CA SER A 139 -12.86 -5.50 -1.61
C SER A 139 -12.64 -6.13 -0.23
N GLY A 140 -11.50 -6.81 -0.03
CA GLY A 140 -11.11 -7.48 1.22
C GLY A 140 -10.97 -6.56 2.46
N GLN A 141 -11.47 -5.33 2.39
CA GLN A 141 -11.72 -4.40 3.48
C GLN A 141 -13.10 -4.69 4.09
N LYS A 142 -13.35 -5.95 4.49
CA LYS A 142 -14.57 -6.29 5.24
C LYS A 142 -14.64 -5.32 6.41
N GLY A 143 -15.75 -4.58 6.50
CA GLY A 143 -15.91 -3.42 7.36
C GLY A 143 -15.44 -3.64 8.80
N HIS A 144 -15.17 -2.54 9.50
CA HIS A 144 -14.74 -2.59 10.89
C HIS A 144 -15.69 -3.48 11.71
N PRO A 145 -15.18 -4.26 12.68
CA PRO A 145 -16.06 -4.86 13.68
C PRO A 145 -16.95 -3.75 14.26
N PRO A 146 -18.24 -4.03 14.54
CA PRO A 146 -19.23 -3.01 14.86
C PRO A 146 -18.71 -2.01 15.90
N TRP A 147 -19.03 -0.73 15.75
CA TRP A 147 -18.54 0.38 16.60
C TRP A 147 -18.60 0.10 18.13
N TYR A 148 -19.54 -0.72 18.59
CA TYR A 148 -19.63 -1.18 19.99
C TYR A 148 -18.49 -2.09 20.49
N PHE A 149 -17.68 -2.68 19.61
CA PHE A 149 -16.55 -3.53 19.99
C PHE A 149 -15.34 -2.71 20.46
N TYR A 150 -15.09 -1.54 19.87
CA TYR A 150 -13.97 -0.66 20.25
C TYR A 150 -14.13 -0.05 21.65
N PHE A 151 -15.36 0.02 22.18
CA PHE A 151 -15.59 0.54 23.54
C PHE A 151 -15.21 -0.46 24.64
N ASN A 152 -15.15 -1.76 24.34
CA ASN A 152 -14.84 -2.81 25.33
C ASN A 152 -13.36 -3.19 25.40
N ILE A 153 -12.51 -2.74 24.46
CA ILE A 153 -11.07 -3.08 24.46
C ILE A 153 -10.25 -2.08 25.30
N PHE A 154 -10.80 -0.91 25.65
CA PHE A 154 -10.14 0.10 26.49
C PHE A 154 -10.57 0.05 27.98
N LEU A 155 -11.31 -0.97 28.41
CA LEU A 155 -11.77 -1.13 29.81
C LEU A 155 -11.46 -2.50 30.44
N THR A 156 -10.50 -3.25 29.90
CA THR A 156 -9.96 -4.46 30.54
C THR A 156 -8.45 -4.47 30.52
#